data_AF-A0A8H5KX61-F1
#
_entry.id   AF-A0A8H5KX61-F1
#
_cell.length_a   1.000
_cell.length_b   1.000
_cell.length_c   1.000
_cell.angle_alpha   90.00
_cell.angle_beta   90.00
_cell.angle_gamma   90.00
#
_symmetry.space_group_name_H-M   'P 1'
#
loop_
_entity.id
_entity.type
_entity.pdbx_description
1 polymer ?
#
loop_
_entity_poly.entity_id
_entity_poly.type
_entity_poly.pdbx_seq_one_letter_code
_entity_poly.pdbx_strand_id
1 'polypeptide(L)'
;MKRTRRRSDSLLVDVRVIPSLTSLTDFITFIPLGATLYLDLEGKSLSRNGTITIITIFVKPTEAIGLIDLQTISSAAFTTPNVFGNTLKAILKNPLMPKCLGDVRNDADALWAHYKVRLAGVTDIQFLENASRVGDKTYVRGLDACVEKDLGLGFMELR
;
A
#
# COMPACT_ATOMS: atom_id res chain seq x y z
N MET A 1 8.81 -31.04 -26.23
CA MET A 1 8.70 -29.57 -26.36
C MET A 1 9.43 -28.94 -25.18
N LYS A 2 10.64 -28.41 -25.40
CA LYS A 2 11.53 -27.93 -24.32
C LYS A 2 10.99 -26.60 -23.79
N ARG A 3 10.62 -26.56 -22.50
CA ARG A 3 10.31 -25.32 -21.78
C ARG A 3 11.59 -24.49 -21.71
N THR A 4 11.65 -23.43 -22.50
CA THR A 4 12.71 -22.42 -22.44
C THR A 4 12.66 -21.77 -21.06
N ARG A 5 13.70 -21.95 -20.25
CA ARG A 5 13.91 -21.15 -19.04
C ARG A 5 13.95 -19.68 -19.48
N ARG A 6 12.96 -18.88 -19.08
CA ARG A 6 13.11 -17.42 -19.07
C ARG A 6 14.23 -17.11 -18.08
N ARG A 7 15.27 -16.43 -18.57
CA ARG A 7 16.27 -15.76 -17.74
C ARG A 7 15.53 -14.89 -16.73
N SER A 8 15.86 -15.03 -15.45
CA SER A 8 15.46 -14.11 -14.40
C SER A 8 16.21 -12.80 -14.61
N ASP A 9 15.65 -11.91 -15.44
CA ASP A 9 15.96 -10.49 -15.30
C ASP A 9 15.45 -10.09 -13.92
N SER A 10 16.35 -9.78 -13.00
CA SER A 10 16.01 -9.18 -11.72
C SER A 10 15.28 -7.87 -12.02
N LEU A 11 13.95 -7.87 -11.94
CA LEU A 11 13.14 -6.66 -11.95
C LEU A 11 13.61 -5.83 -10.76
N LEU A 12 14.46 -4.83 -11.02
CA LEU A 12 14.84 -3.85 -10.02
C LEU A 12 13.59 -3.02 -9.72
N VAL A 13 12.92 -3.36 -8.63
CA VAL A 13 11.84 -2.56 -8.07
C VAL A 13 12.47 -1.26 -7.56
N ASP A 14 11.98 -0.12 -8.01
CA ASP A 14 12.48 1.19 -7.58
C ASP A 14 11.94 1.50 -6.18
N VAL A 15 12.78 1.34 -5.16
CA VAL A 15 12.43 1.58 -3.76
C VAL A 15 13.01 2.90 -3.28
N ARG A 16 12.15 3.79 -2.77
CA ARG A 16 12.52 5.13 -2.30
C ARG A 16 12.05 5.36 -0.87
N VAL A 17 12.98 5.73 0.00
CA VAL A 17 12.63 6.32 1.30
C VAL A 17 12.34 7.80 1.09
N ILE A 18 11.23 8.27 1.65
CA ILE A 18 10.68 9.62 1.45
C ILE A 18 10.65 10.34 2.81
N PRO A 19 11.76 10.97 3.22
CA PRO A 19 11.86 11.65 4.51
C PRO A 19 11.54 13.15 4.44
N SER A 20 11.25 13.71 3.25
CA SER A 20 11.06 15.16 3.10
C SER A 20 9.86 15.47 2.20
N LEU A 21 9.34 16.69 2.32
CA LEU A 21 8.22 17.15 1.49
C LEU A 21 8.60 17.22 0.01
N THR A 22 9.84 17.59 -0.31
CA THR A 22 10.34 17.63 -1.69
C THR A 22 10.32 16.24 -2.32
N SER A 23 10.90 15.23 -1.65
CA SER A 23 10.91 13.87 -2.20
C SER A 23 9.51 13.25 -2.24
N LEU A 24 8.61 13.68 -1.35
CA LEU A 24 7.20 13.29 -1.40
C LEU A 24 6.50 13.87 -2.62
N THR A 25 6.65 15.17 -2.89
CA THR A 25 6.03 15.80 -4.06
C THR A 25 6.56 15.23 -5.37
N ASP A 26 7.84 14.86 -5.41
CA ASP A 26 8.44 14.16 -6.54
C ASP A 26 7.82 12.77 -6.69
N PHE A 27 7.72 11.99 -5.61
CA PHE A 27 7.08 10.67 -5.63
C PHE A 27 5.62 10.73 -6.10
N ILE A 28 4.82 11.67 -5.58
CA ILE A 28 3.43 11.87 -5.99
C ILE A 28 3.33 12.15 -7.49
N THR A 29 4.30 12.86 -8.07
CA THR A 29 4.36 13.15 -9.50
C THR A 29 4.58 11.90 -10.36
N PHE A 30 5.23 10.87 -9.81
CA PHE A 30 5.42 9.58 -10.48
C PHE A 30 4.19 8.67 -10.44
N ILE A 31 3.14 8.99 -9.66
CA ILE A 31 1.93 8.18 -9.58
C ILE A 31 1.01 8.50 -10.77
N PRO A 32 0.84 7.57 -11.74
CA PRO A 32 -0.02 7.84 -12.89
C PRO A 32 -1.49 7.97 -12.48
N LEU A 33 -2.26 8.73 -13.26
CA LEU A 33 -3.72 8.69 -13.16
C LEU A 33 -4.21 7.27 -13.47
N GLY A 34 -5.13 6.77 -12.64
CA GLY A 34 -5.66 5.41 -12.76
C GLY A 34 -4.74 4.31 -12.22
N ALA A 35 -3.65 4.66 -11.55
CA ALA A 35 -2.80 3.69 -10.86
C ALA A 35 -3.57 2.92 -9.78
N THR A 36 -3.20 1.65 -9.61
CA THR A 36 -3.57 0.86 -8.44
C THR A 36 -2.46 0.95 -7.42
N LEU A 37 -2.82 1.29 -6.19
CA LEU A 37 -1.90 1.44 -5.08
C LEU A 37 -2.05 0.25 -4.13
N TYR A 38 -0.95 -0.34 -3.70
CA TYR A 38 -0.92 -1.28 -2.59
C TYR A 38 -0.32 -0.55 -1.40
N LEU A 39 -1.04 -0.52 -0.29
CA LEU A 39 -0.69 0.27 0.87
C LEU A 39 -0.55 -0.60 2.11
N ASP A 40 0.39 -0.21 2.95
CA ASP A 40 0.56 -0.73 4.29
C ASP A 40 1.00 0.41 5.21
N LEU A 41 0.46 0.50 6.42
CA LEU A 41 0.80 1.55 7.38
C LEU A 41 1.36 0.91 8.63
N GLU A 42 2.41 1.53 9.15
CA GLU A 42 3.08 1.07 10.36
C GLU A 42 3.09 2.16 11.42
N GLY A 43 3.00 1.75 12.68
CA GLY A 43 3.02 2.67 13.81
C GLY A 43 2.81 2.01 15.16
N LYS A 44 2.88 2.80 16.22
CA LYS A 44 2.70 2.29 17.59
C LYS A 44 1.20 2.19 17.89
N SER A 45 0.73 0.97 18.20
CA SER A 45 -0.68 0.71 18.51
C SER A 45 -1.63 1.28 17.44
N LEU A 46 -1.29 1.05 16.17
CA LEU A 46 -1.95 1.63 14.98
C LEU A 46 -3.47 1.55 15.07
N SER A 47 -4.11 2.72 15.21
CA SER A 47 -5.56 2.98 15.26
C SER A 47 -5.73 4.46 15.69
N ARG A 48 -6.94 4.91 16.04
CA ARG A 48 -7.23 6.27 16.54
C ARG A 48 -6.46 6.71 17.78
N ASN A 49 -6.00 5.77 18.61
CA ASN A 49 -5.29 6.05 19.87
C ASN A 49 -3.78 5.82 19.76
N GLY A 50 -3.30 5.37 18.60
CA GLY A 50 -1.89 5.12 18.34
C GLY A 50 -1.25 6.20 17.48
N THR A 51 -0.23 5.81 16.73
CA THR A 51 0.45 6.67 15.76
C THR A 51 0.54 5.99 14.39
N ILE A 52 0.77 6.79 13.35
CA ILE A 52 1.26 6.30 12.06
C ILE A 52 2.68 6.87 11.92
N THR A 53 3.67 6.01 11.77
CA THR A 53 5.08 6.38 11.61
C THR A 53 5.54 6.24 10.17
N ILE A 54 5.07 5.23 9.45
CA ILE A 54 5.48 4.95 8.07
C ILE A 54 4.24 4.60 7.23
N ILE A 55 4.21 5.06 5.99
CA ILE A 55 3.29 4.55 4.96
C ILE A 55 4.10 3.97 3.82
N THR A 56 3.88 2.70 3.50
CA THR A 56 4.44 2.06 2.32
C THR A 56 3.42 2.10 1.19
N ILE A 57 3.85 2.56 0.01
CA ILE A 57 3.02 2.62 -1.19
C ILE A 57 3.74 1.93 -2.34
N PHE A 58 3.18 0.83 -2.84
CA PHE A 58 3.59 0.24 -4.11
C PHE A 58 2.61 0.64 -5.22
N VAL A 59 3.15 1.10 -6.34
CA VAL A 59 2.38 1.71 -7.44
C VAL A 59 2.39 0.80 -8.66
N LYS A 60 1.22 0.38 -9.16
CA LYS A 60 1.08 -0.27 -10.47
C LYS A 60 0.53 0.72 -11.51
N PRO A 61 1.06 0.75 -12.75
CA PRO A 61 2.02 -0.21 -13.33
C PRO A 61 3.50 0.17 -13.18
N THR A 62 3.84 1.30 -12.55
CA THR A 62 5.23 1.81 -12.52
C THR A 62 6.20 0.96 -11.71
N GLU A 63 5.68 0.09 -10.84
CA GLU A 63 6.46 -0.76 -9.93
C GLU A 63 7.37 0.04 -8.98
N ALA A 64 7.01 1.29 -8.69
CA ALA A 64 7.72 2.12 -7.71
C ALA A 64 7.18 1.84 -6.30
N ILE A 65 8.07 1.76 -5.32
CA ILE A 65 7.77 1.67 -3.89
C ILE A 65 8.23 2.95 -3.20
N GLY A 66 7.31 3.63 -2.52
CA GLY A 66 7.61 4.76 -1.63
C GLY A 66 7.39 4.39 -0.17
N LEU A 67 8.41 4.56 0.67
CA LEU A 67 8.32 4.47 2.12
C LEU A 67 8.30 5.89 2.68
N ILE A 68 7.12 6.39 3.00
CA ILE A 68 6.88 7.74 3.48
C ILE A 68 7.09 7.77 4.99
N ASP A 69 8.13 8.49 5.44
CA ASP A 69 8.43 8.66 6.85
C ASP A 69 7.59 9.80 7.45
N LEU A 70 6.47 9.45 8.07
CA LEU A 70 5.59 10.42 8.72
C LEU A 70 6.16 10.97 10.03
N GLN A 71 7.21 10.39 10.60
CA GLN A 71 7.85 10.98 11.79
C GLN A 71 8.56 12.29 11.42
N THR A 72 9.10 12.38 10.20
CA THR A 72 9.82 13.57 9.74
C THR A 72 8.88 14.63 9.13
N ILE A 73 7.88 14.22 8.34
CA ILE A 73 7.02 15.17 7.59
C ILE A 73 5.56 15.26 8.08
N SER A 74 5.17 14.39 9.03
CA SER A 74 3.91 14.46 9.78
C SER A 74 2.67 14.81 8.94
N SER A 75 1.78 15.68 9.43
CA SER A 75 0.54 16.07 8.76
C SER A 75 0.77 16.74 7.40
N ALA A 76 1.92 17.37 7.20
CA ALA A 76 2.24 18.05 5.94
C ALA A 76 2.36 17.06 4.76
N ALA A 77 2.64 15.78 5.04
CA ALA A 77 2.62 14.72 4.02
C ALA A 77 1.27 14.62 3.29
N PHE A 78 0.17 14.93 3.98
CA PHE A 78 -1.17 14.80 3.40
C PHE A 78 -1.67 16.08 2.71
N THR A 79 -1.10 17.25 3.05
CA THR A 79 -1.61 18.54 2.59
C THR A 79 -0.70 19.23 1.58
N THR A 80 0.56 18.81 1.45
CA THR A 80 1.52 19.45 0.55
C THR A 80 1.24 19.04 -0.91
N PRO A 81 0.93 20.00 -1.80
CA PRO A 81 0.67 19.70 -3.20
C PRO A 81 1.98 19.53 -3.97
N ASN A 82 1.98 18.64 -4.96
CA ASN A 82 3.02 18.63 -5.98
C ASN A 82 2.83 19.80 -6.98
N VAL A 83 3.70 19.86 -8.00
CA VAL A 83 3.66 20.90 -9.04
C VAL A 83 2.34 20.95 -9.84
N PHE A 84 1.54 19.88 -9.79
CA PHE A 84 0.23 19.78 -10.43
C PHE A 84 -0.95 20.01 -9.47
N GLY A 85 -0.69 20.40 -8.21
CA GLY A 85 -1.73 20.61 -7.20
C GLY A 85 -2.22 19.33 -6.52
N ASN A 86 -1.67 18.17 -6.84
CA ASN A 86 -2.08 16.89 -6.27
C ASN A 86 -1.43 16.67 -4.90
N THR A 87 -2.20 16.20 -3.92
CA THR A 87 -1.74 15.84 -2.58
C THR A 87 -1.92 14.35 -2.34
N LEU A 88 -1.15 13.77 -1.41
CA LEU A 88 -1.37 12.39 -0.97
C LEU A 88 -2.80 12.18 -0.45
N LYS A 89 -3.37 13.16 0.27
CA LYS A 89 -4.76 13.12 0.72
C LYS A 89 -5.76 13.05 -0.43
N ALA A 90 -5.55 13.80 -1.51
CA ALA A 90 -6.42 13.74 -2.68
C ALA A 90 -6.38 12.34 -3.34
N ILE A 91 -5.19 11.75 -3.47
CA ILE A 91 -5.00 10.40 -4.01
C ILE A 91 -5.72 9.35 -3.15
N LEU A 92 -5.50 9.35 -1.83
CA LEU A 92 -6.10 8.38 -0.91
C LEU A 92 -7.63 8.50 -0.84
N LYS A 93 -8.17 9.72 -1.01
CA LYS A 93 -9.62 9.98 -1.04
C LYS A 93 -10.29 9.71 -2.39
N ASN A 94 -9.53 9.51 -3.47
CA ASN A 94 -10.09 9.35 -4.80
C ASN A 94 -10.71 7.95 -4.99
N PRO A 95 -12.03 7.80 -5.14
CA PRO A 95 -12.65 6.48 -5.31
C PRO A 95 -12.30 5.79 -6.63
N LEU A 96 -11.79 6.54 -7.63
CA LEU A 96 -11.42 6.02 -8.94
C LEU A 96 -9.98 5.49 -9.00
N MET A 97 -9.17 5.75 -7.97
CA MET A 97 -7.84 5.15 -7.83
C MET A 97 -7.93 4.00 -6.84
N PRO A 98 -7.77 2.73 -7.26
CA PRO A 98 -7.87 1.60 -6.34
C PRO A 98 -6.76 1.60 -5.29
N LYS A 99 -7.11 1.32 -4.03
CA LYS A 99 -6.17 1.05 -2.93
C LYS A 99 -6.38 -0.36 -2.41
N CYS A 100 -5.37 -1.20 -2.50
CA CYS A 100 -5.37 -2.55 -1.96
C CYS A 100 -4.63 -2.55 -0.62
N LEU A 101 -5.28 -3.03 0.45
CA LEU A 101 -4.68 -3.16 1.79
C LEU A 101 -5.06 -4.51 2.37
N GLY A 102 -4.20 -5.10 3.20
CA GLY A 102 -4.60 -6.21 4.06
C GLY A 102 -5.18 -5.66 5.36
N ASP A 103 -6.37 -6.10 5.76
CA ASP A 103 -6.97 -5.75 7.06
C ASP A 103 -7.04 -4.23 7.34
N VAL A 104 -7.78 -3.50 6.50
CA VAL A 104 -7.75 -2.02 6.44
C VAL A 104 -8.29 -1.29 7.68
N ARG A 105 -8.83 -2.02 8.67
CA ARG A 105 -9.65 -1.45 9.75
C ARG A 105 -8.86 -0.43 10.57
N ASN A 106 -7.66 -0.81 11.00
CA ASN A 106 -6.82 0.03 11.84
C ASN A 106 -6.17 1.16 11.04
N ASP A 107 -5.76 0.89 9.80
CA ASP A 107 -5.21 1.89 8.87
C ASP A 107 -6.20 3.01 8.60
N ALA A 108 -7.44 2.66 8.25
CA ALA A 108 -8.50 3.62 7.96
C ALA A 108 -8.86 4.44 9.20
N ASP A 109 -8.97 3.80 10.37
CA ASP A 109 -9.26 4.49 11.63
C ASP A 109 -8.14 5.46 12.01
N ALA A 110 -6.88 5.06 11.86
CA ALA A 110 -5.72 5.92 12.11
C ALA A 110 -5.65 7.11 11.13
N LEU A 111 -5.82 6.87 9.83
CA LEU A 111 -5.85 7.91 8.79
C LEU A 111 -6.94 8.94 9.04
N TRP A 112 -8.13 8.49 9.45
CA TRP A 112 -9.24 9.39 9.76
C TRP A 112 -9.02 10.16 11.06
N ALA A 113 -8.69 9.46 12.15
CA ALA A 113 -8.54 10.06 13.47
C ALA A 113 -7.47 11.16 13.47
N HIS A 114 -6.28 10.85 12.95
CA HIS A 114 -5.09 11.70 13.03
C HIS A 114 -5.00 12.75 11.92
N TYR A 115 -5.41 12.41 10.69
CA TYR A 115 -5.13 13.26 9.51
C TYR A 115 -6.38 13.67 8.71
N LYS A 116 -7.57 13.24 9.15
CA LYS A 116 -8.85 13.46 8.46
C LYS A 116 -8.78 13.01 7.00
N VAL A 117 -8.07 11.91 6.74
CA VAL A 117 -7.97 11.27 5.43
C VAL A 117 -9.04 10.18 5.38
N ARG A 118 -10.07 10.39 4.55
CA ARG A 118 -11.13 9.40 4.33
C ARG A 118 -10.73 8.50 3.17
N LEU A 119 -10.17 7.33 3.47
CA LEU A 119 -9.82 6.35 2.46
C LEU A 119 -11.07 5.94 1.65
N ALA A 120 -10.97 5.87 0.32
CA ALA A 120 -12.06 5.50 -0.59
C ALA A 120 -11.53 4.61 -1.71
N GLY A 121 -12.36 3.86 -2.44
CA GLY A 121 -11.86 2.98 -3.52
C GLY A 121 -10.95 1.86 -2.99
N VAL A 122 -11.31 1.28 -1.85
CA VAL A 122 -10.52 0.26 -1.14
C VAL A 122 -10.93 -1.14 -1.57
N THR A 123 -9.93 -1.98 -1.82
CA THR A 123 -10.05 -3.43 -1.84
C THR A 123 -9.30 -3.98 -0.62
N ASP A 124 -10.03 -4.55 0.33
CA ASP A 124 -9.42 -5.27 1.45
C ASP A 124 -9.04 -6.68 0.97
N ILE A 125 -7.73 -6.95 0.90
CA ILE A 125 -7.17 -8.22 0.40
C ILE A 125 -7.56 -9.39 1.31
N GLN A 126 -7.61 -9.19 2.62
CA GLN A 126 -8.01 -10.24 3.56
C GLN A 126 -9.49 -10.59 3.37
N PHE A 127 -10.34 -9.59 3.14
CA PHE A 127 -11.74 -9.83 2.85
C PHE A 127 -11.95 -10.46 1.46
N LEU A 128 -11.17 -10.03 0.46
CA LEU A 128 -11.18 -10.63 -0.88
C LEU A 128 -10.74 -12.10 -0.84
N GLU A 129 -9.72 -12.44 -0.06
CA GLU A 129 -9.31 -13.83 0.17
C GLU A 129 -10.45 -14.64 0.77
N ASN A 130 -11.08 -14.15 1.85
CA ASN A 130 -12.19 -14.85 2.49
C ASN A 130 -13.37 -15.06 1.53
N ALA A 131 -13.70 -14.04 0.74
CA ALA A 131 -14.78 -14.10 -0.24
C ALA A 131 -14.48 -15.08 -1.38
N SER A 132 -13.24 -15.10 -1.86
CA SER A 132 -12.85 -15.88 -3.05
C SER A 132 -12.44 -17.33 -2.75
N ARG A 133 -11.94 -17.62 -1.55
CA ARG A 133 -11.44 -18.97 -1.21
C ARG A 133 -12.55 -20.03 -1.23
N VAL A 134 -12.14 -21.25 -1.57
CA VAL A 134 -12.99 -22.44 -1.46
C VAL A 134 -12.85 -23.03 -0.06
N GLY A 135 -13.99 -23.39 0.56
CA GLY A 135 -14.03 -24.00 1.89
C GLY A 135 -14.61 -23.07 2.96
N ASP A 136 -14.18 -23.28 4.20
CA ASP A 136 -14.68 -22.54 5.37
C ASP A 136 -14.36 -21.04 5.26
N LYS A 137 -15.35 -20.19 5.53
CA LYS A 137 -15.30 -18.72 5.47
C LYS A 137 -15.58 -18.04 6.82
N THR A 138 -15.70 -18.81 7.90
CA THR A 138 -16.02 -18.30 9.25
C THR A 138 -14.86 -17.54 9.93
N TYR A 139 -13.67 -17.56 9.34
CA TYR A 139 -12.47 -16.88 9.85
C TYR A 139 -11.75 -16.09 8.76
N VAL A 140 -10.91 -15.12 9.13
CA VAL A 140 -10.04 -14.41 8.18
C VAL A 140 -8.61 -14.92 8.29
N ARG A 141 -7.82 -14.81 7.22
CA ARG A 141 -6.40 -15.20 7.22
C ARG A 141 -5.51 -13.97 7.36
N GLY A 142 -4.36 -14.14 8.01
CA GLY A 142 -3.29 -13.15 7.98
C GLY A 142 -2.72 -13.00 6.56
N LEU A 143 -2.03 -11.89 6.30
CA LEU A 143 -1.43 -11.61 5.00
C LEU A 143 -0.41 -12.67 4.59
N ASP A 144 0.37 -13.18 5.55
CA ASP A 144 1.30 -14.31 5.40
C ASP A 144 0.62 -15.54 4.80
N ALA A 145 -0.51 -15.96 5.38
CA ALA A 145 -1.26 -17.12 4.91
C ALA A 145 -1.98 -16.87 3.57
N CYS A 146 -2.32 -15.62 3.25
CA CYS A 146 -2.84 -15.25 1.92
C CYS A 146 -1.71 -15.41 0.88
N VAL A 147 -0.54 -14.85 1.17
CA VAL A 147 0.65 -14.90 0.30
C VAL A 147 1.08 -16.35 0.03
N GLU A 148 1.21 -17.18 1.07
CA GLU A 148 1.59 -18.59 0.94
C GLU A 148 0.64 -19.35 -0.01
N LYS A 149 -0.67 -19.11 0.12
CA LYS A 149 -1.70 -19.90 -0.57
C LYS A 149 -2.00 -19.41 -1.97
N ASP A 150 -1.87 -18.10 -2.22
CA ASP A 150 -2.26 -17.49 -3.50
C ASP A 150 -1.10 -17.34 -4.48
N LEU A 151 0.14 -17.21 -4.00
CA LEU A 151 1.30 -17.01 -4.89
C LEU A 151 1.94 -18.33 -5.35
N GLY A 152 1.55 -19.47 -4.78
CA GLY A 152 2.16 -20.77 -5.11
C GLY A 152 3.66 -20.80 -4.86
N LEU A 153 4.09 -20.18 -3.75
CA LEU A 153 5.50 -20.03 -3.38
C LEU A 153 6.20 -21.38 -3.28
N GLY A 154 7.45 -21.44 -3.75
CA GLY A 154 8.29 -22.62 -3.59
C GLY A 154 8.77 -22.79 -2.14
N PHE A 155 9.24 -23.98 -1.78
CA PHE A 155 9.73 -24.30 -0.42
C PHE A 155 10.80 -23.32 0.11
N MET A 156 11.59 -22.70 -0.77
CA MET A 156 12.62 -21.73 -0.41
C MET A 156 12.09 -20.32 -0.14
N GLU A 157 10.88 -20.00 -0.58
CA GLU A 157 10.27 -18.66 -0.47
C GLU A 157 9.33 -18.54 0.74
N LEU A 158 9.11 -19.65 1.47
CA LEU A 158 8.24 -19.73 2.66
C LEU A 158 8.99 -19.61 4.00
N ARG A 159 10.29 -19.27 3.98
CA ARG A 159 11.16 -19.23 5.16
C ARG A 159 11.55 -17.81 5.57
#